data_AF-A0A3S0RLP6-F1
#
_entry.id   AF-A0A3S0RLP6-F1
#
_cell.length_a   1.000
_cell.length_b   1.000
_cell.length_c   1.000
_cell.angle_alpha   90.00
_cell.angle_beta   90.00
_cell.angle_gamma   90.00
#
_symmetry.space_group_name_H-M   'P 1'
#
loop_
_entity.id
_entity.type
_entity.pdbx_description
1 polymer ?
#
loop_
_entity_poly.entity_id
_entity_poly.type
_entity_poly.pdbx_seq_one_letter_code
_entity_poly.pdbx_strand_id
1 'polypeptide(L)'
;MSHVQTTSSLVAHARSIANLKFQNNSGSPNADKVCAVALDLSNLNNHYALFSGGPGFQELTSIVSNGSSPGAAKVTITSRLEAFLRSKAGGGFSDDQIKHKGYDPHGRGAMNCAEPKMYYLLRYQLNQSLRNWVLIPFNQNQSQILYNPPCKNCRRWVYQHFHYLSAWVARNQAGMSALVK
;
A
#
# COMPACT_ATOMS: atom_id res chain seq x y z
N MET A 1 1.30 1.87 -29.55
CA MET A 1 -0.10 2.22 -29.18
C MET A 1 -0.77 1.19 -28.24
N SER A 2 -0.10 0.11 -27.83
CA SER A 2 -0.67 -1.00 -27.03
C SER A 2 -0.57 -0.85 -25.50
N HIS A 3 0.26 0.06 -24.98
CA HIS A 3 0.44 0.21 -23.52
C HIS A 3 -0.68 1.00 -22.81
N VAL A 4 -1.41 1.86 -23.53
CA VAL A 4 -2.41 2.76 -22.92
C VAL A 4 -3.71 2.02 -22.57
N GLN A 5 -4.13 1.06 -23.40
CA GLN A 5 -5.30 0.22 -23.10
C GLN A 5 -5.05 -0.71 -21.91
N THR A 6 -3.84 -1.28 -21.79
CA THR A 6 -3.47 -2.16 -20.68
C THR A 6 -3.44 -1.47 -19.32
N THR A 7 -3.21 -0.16 -19.29
CA THR A 7 -3.06 0.57 -18.03
C THR A 7 -4.39 1.14 -17.53
N SER A 8 -5.24 1.60 -18.45
CA SER A 8 -6.60 2.01 -18.10
C SER A 8 -7.40 0.83 -17.56
N SER A 9 -7.19 -0.38 -18.10
CA SER A 9 -7.82 -1.60 -17.57
C SER A 9 -7.26 -1.99 -16.19
N LEU A 10 -5.94 -1.89 -15.96
CA LEU A 10 -5.33 -2.14 -14.64
C LEU A 10 -5.87 -1.21 -13.55
N VAL A 11 -5.96 0.11 -13.83
CA VAL A 11 -6.48 1.09 -12.86
C VAL A 11 -7.97 0.85 -12.60
N ALA A 12 -8.76 0.55 -13.63
CA ALA A 12 -10.18 0.24 -13.47
C ALA A 12 -10.40 -1.02 -12.62
N HIS A 13 -9.64 -2.09 -12.87
CA HIS A 13 -9.69 -3.33 -12.09
C HIS A 13 -9.31 -3.09 -10.62
N ALA A 14 -8.19 -2.41 -10.37
CA ALA A 14 -7.77 -2.08 -9.02
C ALA A 14 -8.79 -1.18 -8.29
N ARG A 15 -9.43 -0.25 -9.01
CA ARG A 15 -10.48 0.60 -8.46
C ARG A 15 -11.73 -0.20 -8.06
N SER A 16 -12.12 -1.19 -8.84
CA SER A 16 -13.22 -2.11 -8.49
C SER A 16 -12.93 -2.84 -7.18
N ILE A 17 -11.73 -3.40 -7.04
CA ILE A 17 -11.28 -4.08 -5.81
C ILE A 17 -11.29 -3.12 -4.62
N ALA A 18 -10.75 -1.90 -4.79
CA ALA A 18 -10.77 -0.89 -3.75
C ALA A 18 -12.21 -0.52 -3.36
N ASN A 19 -13.12 -0.34 -4.32
CA ASN A 19 -14.52 -0.04 -4.07
C ASN A 19 -15.19 -1.12 -3.22
N LEU A 20 -15.04 -2.40 -3.59
CA LEU A 20 -15.55 -3.53 -2.81
C LEU A 20 -14.94 -3.53 -1.39
N LYS A 21 -13.65 -3.24 -1.27
CA LYS A 21 -12.96 -3.19 0.01
C LYS A 21 -13.52 -2.09 0.92
N PHE A 22 -13.79 -0.90 0.39
CA PHE A 22 -14.42 0.20 1.12
C PHE A 22 -15.88 -0.10 1.48
N GLN A 23 -16.66 -0.67 0.57
CA GLN A 23 -18.07 -1.06 0.84
C GLN A 23 -18.18 -2.11 1.96
N ASN A 24 -17.26 -3.06 2.01
CA ASN A 24 -17.25 -4.11 3.03
C ASN A 24 -16.65 -3.64 4.38
N ASN A 25 -16.16 -2.40 4.48
CA ASN A 25 -15.62 -1.85 5.71
C ASN A 25 -16.69 -0.99 6.41
N SER A 26 -17.36 -1.56 7.41
CA SER A 26 -18.43 -0.92 8.20
C SER A 26 -17.96 0.18 9.17
N GLY A 27 -16.66 0.47 9.24
CA GLY A 27 -16.13 1.54 10.07
C GLY A 27 -16.38 2.92 9.44
N SER A 28 -16.53 3.96 10.27
CA SER A 28 -16.80 5.33 9.82
C SER A 28 -15.90 5.76 8.64
N PRO A 29 -16.45 6.47 7.64
CA PRO A 29 -15.67 7.05 6.56
C PRO A 29 -14.61 7.96 7.17
N ASN A 30 -13.35 7.56 7.06
CA ASN A 30 -12.22 8.42 7.40
C ASN A 30 -11.66 8.92 6.06
N ALA A 31 -11.74 10.23 5.83
CA ALA A 31 -11.32 10.87 4.58
C ALA A 31 -9.84 10.59 4.25
N ASP A 32 -9.02 10.28 5.25
CA ASP A 32 -7.60 9.96 5.10
C ASP A 32 -7.30 8.46 5.00
N LYS A 33 -8.34 7.61 4.95
CA LYS A 33 -8.19 6.16 4.79
C LYS A 33 -7.80 5.86 3.34
N VAL A 34 -6.64 5.24 3.17
CA VAL A 34 -6.12 4.80 1.88
C VAL A 34 -6.21 3.28 1.83
N CYS A 35 -6.67 2.74 0.70
CA CYS A 35 -6.62 1.33 0.33
C CYS A 35 -5.50 1.13 -0.68
N ALA A 36 -4.45 0.39 -0.34
CA ALA A 36 -3.44 -0.03 -1.30
C ALA A 36 -3.86 -1.37 -1.92
N VAL A 37 -4.05 -1.38 -3.24
CA VAL A 37 -4.35 -2.59 -4.02
C VAL A 37 -3.09 -3.05 -4.73
N ALA A 38 -2.72 -4.31 -4.55
CA ALA A 38 -1.65 -4.98 -5.29
C ALA A 38 -2.25 -6.00 -6.26
N LEU A 39 -1.88 -5.89 -7.54
CA LEU A 39 -2.28 -6.81 -8.61
C LEU A 39 -1.09 -7.61 -9.12
N ASP A 40 -1.22 -8.93 -9.22
CA ASP A 40 -0.23 -9.81 -9.84
C ASP A 40 -0.35 -9.76 -11.36
N LEU A 41 0.73 -9.37 -12.05
CA LEU A 41 0.72 -9.27 -13.52
C LEU A 41 0.68 -10.62 -14.23
N SER A 42 1.08 -11.70 -13.57
CA SER A 42 0.97 -13.04 -14.13
C SER A 42 -0.46 -13.57 -14.11
N ASN A 43 -1.28 -13.10 -13.15
CA ASN A 43 -2.67 -13.47 -12.99
C ASN A 43 -3.44 -12.36 -12.26
N LEU A 44 -4.16 -11.52 -13.02
CA LEU A 44 -4.88 -10.37 -12.46
C LEU A 44 -6.04 -10.74 -11.52
N ASN A 45 -6.43 -12.01 -11.44
CA ASN A 45 -7.37 -12.48 -10.43
C ASN A 45 -6.71 -12.59 -9.05
N ASN A 46 -5.39 -12.76 -9.00
CA ASN A 46 -4.62 -12.76 -7.77
C ASN A 46 -4.34 -11.30 -7.35
N HIS A 47 -4.95 -10.89 -6.25
CA HIS A 47 -4.87 -9.53 -5.75
C HIS A 47 -4.95 -9.48 -4.23
N TYR A 48 -4.38 -8.41 -3.66
CA TYR A 48 -4.53 -8.09 -2.25
C TYR A 48 -4.88 -6.63 -2.09
N ALA A 49 -5.68 -6.30 -1.07
CA ALA A 49 -6.07 -4.94 -0.76
C ALA A 49 -6.03 -4.71 0.75
N LEU A 50 -5.19 -3.79 1.20
CA LEU A 50 -5.03 -3.45 2.62
C LEU A 50 -5.25 -1.96 2.85
N PHE A 51 -5.88 -1.62 3.97
CA PHE A 51 -6.04 -0.24 4.39
C PHE A 51 -4.79 0.34 5.07
N SER A 52 -4.73 1.66 5.14
CA SER A 52 -3.81 2.39 6.03
C SER A 52 -4.29 2.31 7.49
N GLY A 53 -3.41 2.70 8.42
CA GLY A 53 -3.69 2.86 9.84
C GLY A 53 -4.02 1.56 10.58
N GLY A 54 -4.74 1.70 11.70
CA GLY A 54 -5.18 0.60 12.54
C GLY A 54 -5.96 -0.49 11.79
N PRO A 55 -6.97 -0.16 10.95
CA PRO A 55 -7.76 -1.17 10.25
C PRO A 55 -6.92 -2.13 9.40
N GLY A 56 -5.99 -1.60 8.58
CA GLY A 56 -5.14 -2.49 7.78
C GLY A 56 -4.09 -3.24 8.60
N PHE A 57 -3.65 -2.69 9.74
CA PHE A 57 -2.74 -3.40 10.63
C PHE A 57 -3.43 -4.57 11.34
N GLN A 58 -4.68 -4.38 11.75
CA GLN A 58 -5.53 -5.44 12.32
C GLN A 58 -5.78 -6.53 11.28
N GLU A 59 -6.13 -6.16 10.04
CA GLU A 59 -6.32 -7.12 8.96
C GLU A 59 -5.05 -7.95 8.70
N LEU A 60 -3.89 -7.29 8.56
CA LEU A 60 -2.62 -7.97 8.38
C LEU A 60 -2.30 -8.90 9.56
N THR A 61 -2.57 -8.45 10.79
CA THR A 61 -2.39 -9.28 12.00
C THR A 61 -3.26 -10.52 11.94
N SER A 62 -4.52 -10.41 11.50
CA SER A 62 -5.41 -11.57 11.36
C SER A 62 -4.88 -12.56 10.32
N ILE A 63 -4.39 -12.07 9.18
CA ILE A 63 -3.78 -12.90 8.13
C ILE A 63 -2.53 -13.64 8.66
N VAL A 64 -1.63 -12.93 9.33
CA VAL A 64 -0.35 -13.48 9.81
C VAL A 64 -0.55 -14.41 11.00
N SER A 65 -1.48 -14.08 11.90
CA SER A 65 -1.73 -14.91 13.08
C SER A 65 -2.38 -16.24 12.73
N ASN A 66 -3.14 -16.32 11.64
CA ASN A 66 -3.85 -17.52 11.18
C ASN A 66 -4.55 -18.27 12.33
N GLY A 67 -5.20 -17.53 13.24
CA GLY A 67 -5.91 -18.07 14.41
C GLY A 67 -5.03 -18.50 15.60
N SER A 68 -3.71 -18.33 15.54
CA SER A 68 -2.77 -18.74 16.59
C SER A 68 -2.58 -17.65 17.65
N SER A 69 -1.65 -16.71 17.44
CA SER A 69 -1.33 -15.67 18.43
C SER A 69 -1.31 -14.28 17.79
N PRO A 70 -2.40 -13.50 17.91
CA PRO A 70 -2.44 -12.12 17.43
C PRO A 70 -1.36 -11.22 18.04
N GLY A 71 -0.99 -11.46 19.30
CA GLY A 71 0.07 -10.72 19.98
C GLY A 71 1.45 -10.95 19.33
N ALA A 72 1.83 -12.20 19.12
CA ALA A 72 3.09 -12.55 18.47
C ALA A 72 3.14 -12.07 17.01
N ALA A 73 2.01 -12.15 16.30
CA ALA A 73 1.88 -11.62 14.95
C ALA A 73 2.13 -10.11 14.90
N LYS A 74 1.51 -9.33 15.80
CA LYS A 74 1.74 -7.86 15.88
C LYS A 74 3.20 -7.53 16.10
N VAL A 75 3.86 -8.19 17.06
CA VAL A 75 5.29 -7.97 17.35
C VAL A 75 6.15 -8.26 16.12
N THR A 76 5.89 -9.39 15.46
CA THR A 76 6.64 -9.80 14.25
C THR A 76 6.43 -8.83 13.10
N ILE A 77 5.18 -8.41 12.86
CA ILE A 77 4.84 -7.43 11.83
C ILE A 77 5.56 -6.11 12.09
N THR A 78 5.42 -5.57 13.31
CA THR A 78 6.08 -4.33 13.71
C THR A 78 7.58 -4.41 13.53
N SER A 79 8.23 -5.43 14.11
CA SER A 79 9.68 -5.58 14.04
C SER A 79 10.21 -5.61 12.61
N ARG A 80 9.60 -6.40 11.71
CA ARG A 80 10.05 -6.48 10.31
C ARG A 80 9.77 -5.21 9.52
N LEU A 81 8.63 -4.55 9.75
CA LEU A 81 8.32 -3.29 9.10
C LEU A 81 9.26 -2.18 9.53
N GLU A 82 9.52 -2.05 10.83
CA GLU A 82 10.47 -1.07 11.35
C GLU A 82 11.88 -1.33 10.80
N ALA A 83 12.34 -2.59 10.83
CA ALA A 83 13.65 -2.95 10.28
C ALA A 83 13.76 -2.61 8.78
N PHE A 84 12.73 -2.91 7.98
CA PHE A 84 12.69 -2.52 6.58
C PHE A 84 12.74 -0.99 6.41
N LEU A 85 11.86 -0.25 7.08
CA LEU A 85 11.76 1.21 6.93
C LEU A 85 13.03 1.94 7.39
N ARG A 86 13.74 1.44 8.41
CA ARG A 86 15.05 1.97 8.83
C ARG A 86 16.15 1.69 7.81
N SER A 87 16.03 0.62 7.03
CA SER A 87 17.05 0.26 6.04
C SER A 87 17.11 1.27 4.89
N LYS A 88 18.26 1.35 4.21
CA LYS A 88 18.42 2.16 2.98
C LYS A 88 17.41 1.79 1.91
N ALA A 89 17.05 0.51 1.80
CA ALA A 89 16.06 0.02 0.85
C ALA A 89 14.64 0.49 1.20
N GLY A 90 14.25 0.48 2.47
CA GLY A 90 12.94 0.94 2.92
C GLY A 90 12.82 2.45 3.12
N GLY A 91 13.83 3.23 2.73
CA GLY A 91 13.78 4.70 2.72
C GLY A 91 14.63 5.39 3.78
N GLY A 92 15.25 4.64 4.69
CA GLY A 92 16.20 5.17 5.68
C GLY A 92 15.55 6.08 6.73
N PHE A 93 14.37 5.70 7.22
CA PHE A 93 13.61 6.51 8.18
C PHE A 93 14.20 6.41 9.60
N SER A 94 14.13 7.51 10.36
CA SER A 94 14.35 7.48 11.81
C SER A 94 13.16 6.87 12.55
N ASP A 95 13.35 6.48 13.81
CA ASP A 95 12.28 5.93 14.65
C ASP A 95 11.09 6.88 14.80
N ASP A 96 11.36 8.19 14.90
CA ASP A 96 10.31 9.20 15.00
C ASP A 96 9.50 9.31 13.70
N GLN A 97 10.15 9.25 12.55
CA GLN A 97 9.48 9.28 11.24
C GLN A 97 8.66 8.02 10.96
N ILE A 98 9.05 6.89 11.53
CA ILE A 98 8.30 5.63 11.43
C ILE A 98 6.99 5.72 12.21
N LYS A 99 7.00 6.34 13.40
CA LYS A 99 5.89 6.33 14.37
C LYS A 99 4.98 7.56 14.30
N HIS A 100 5.54 8.76 14.18
CA HIS A 100 4.81 10.01 14.35
C HIS A 100 4.69 10.82 13.05
N LYS A 101 5.73 11.57 12.69
CA LYS A 101 5.68 12.54 11.58
C LYS A 101 6.79 12.22 10.58
N GLY A 102 6.40 11.61 9.47
CA GLY A 102 7.30 11.47 8.33
C GLY A 102 7.51 12.80 7.58
N TYR A 103 7.88 12.70 6.32
CA TYR A 103 8.12 13.83 5.41
C TYR A 103 6.83 14.40 4.76
N ASP A 104 5.66 13.83 5.09
CA ASP A 104 4.39 14.12 4.43
C ASP A 104 3.48 15.04 5.27
N PRO A 105 2.78 16.03 4.66
CA PRO A 105 1.83 16.91 5.34
C PRO A 105 0.74 16.22 6.16
N HIS A 106 0.32 15.00 5.79
CA HIS A 106 -0.75 14.29 6.52
C HIS A 106 -0.34 13.85 7.94
N GLY A 107 0.92 14.07 8.36
CA GLY A 107 1.33 13.97 9.76
C GLY A 107 1.31 12.56 10.36
N ARG A 108 1.37 11.51 9.54
CA ARG A 108 1.40 10.10 10.00
C ARG A 108 2.76 9.49 9.76
N GLY A 109 3.17 8.62 10.69
CA GLY A 109 4.41 7.86 10.58
C GLY A 109 4.38 6.94 9.37
N ALA A 110 5.56 6.66 8.78
CA ALA A 110 5.68 5.84 7.58
C ALA A 110 4.98 4.47 7.72
N MET A 111 5.04 3.86 8.92
CA MET A 111 4.43 2.56 9.20
C MET A 111 2.89 2.55 9.09
N ASN A 112 2.26 3.71 9.27
CA ASN A 112 0.81 3.83 9.21
C ASN A 112 0.27 3.79 7.78
N CYS A 113 1.10 3.95 6.77
CA CYS A 113 0.68 3.87 5.38
C CYS A 113 0.19 2.45 5.02
N ALA A 114 -0.57 2.30 3.93
CA ALA A 114 -1.08 1.00 3.50
C ALA A 114 0.03 0.17 2.81
N GLU A 115 0.96 0.87 2.15
CA GLU A 115 2.01 0.30 1.33
C GLU A 115 3.02 -0.55 2.12
N PRO A 116 3.52 -0.14 3.30
CA PRO A 116 4.38 -1.03 4.09
C PRO A 116 3.67 -2.32 4.49
N LYS A 117 2.37 -2.27 4.83
CA LYS A 117 1.59 -3.46 5.18
C LYS A 117 1.47 -4.40 3.99
N MET A 118 1.23 -3.85 2.80
CA MET A 118 1.22 -4.61 1.55
C MET A 118 2.59 -5.22 1.23
N TYR A 119 3.67 -4.45 1.45
CA TYR A 119 5.03 -4.94 1.34
C TYR A 119 5.26 -6.14 2.26
N TYR A 120 4.86 -6.06 3.53
CA TYR A 120 5.00 -7.18 4.46
C TYR A 120 4.22 -8.41 3.98
N LEU A 121 2.95 -8.23 3.64
CA LEU A 121 2.09 -9.34 3.20
C LEU A 121 2.74 -10.08 2.04
N LEU A 122 3.09 -9.35 0.98
CA LEU A 122 3.66 -9.97 -0.22
C LEU A 122 5.06 -10.54 0.04
N ARG A 123 5.97 -9.75 0.62
CA ARG A 123 7.38 -10.13 0.74
C ARG A 123 7.64 -11.13 1.85
N TYR A 124 7.07 -10.92 3.03
CA TYR A 124 7.41 -11.68 4.24
C TYR A 124 6.42 -12.81 4.54
N GLN A 125 5.12 -12.58 4.33
CA GLN A 125 4.12 -13.61 4.61
C GLN A 125 3.96 -14.58 3.44
N LEU A 126 3.88 -14.06 2.21
CA LEU A 126 3.61 -14.85 1.01
C LEU A 126 4.86 -15.19 0.19
N ASN A 127 6.03 -14.69 0.61
CA ASN A 127 7.34 -14.88 -0.05
C ASN A 127 7.33 -14.57 -1.55
N GLN A 128 6.59 -13.54 -1.96
CA GLN A 128 6.44 -13.12 -3.35
C GLN A 128 7.56 -12.18 -3.80
N SER A 129 7.87 -12.22 -5.10
CA SER A 129 8.69 -11.19 -5.75
C SER A 129 7.84 -9.96 -6.05
N LEU A 130 8.09 -8.86 -5.35
CA LEU A 130 7.35 -7.60 -5.52
C LEU A 130 7.43 -7.03 -6.94
N ARG A 131 8.43 -7.43 -7.74
CA ARG A 131 8.54 -7.04 -9.14
C ARG A 131 7.44 -7.61 -10.01
N ASN A 132 6.70 -8.62 -9.58
CA ASN A 132 5.55 -9.13 -10.34
C ASN A 132 4.24 -8.38 -10.01
N TRP A 133 4.28 -7.46 -9.05
CA TRP A 133 3.08 -6.83 -8.49
C TRP A 133 3.04 -5.34 -8.80
N VAL A 134 1.89 -4.86 -9.27
CA VAL A 134 1.61 -3.42 -9.44
C VAL A 134 0.83 -2.93 -8.22
N LEU A 135 1.33 -1.88 -7.58
CA LEU A 135 0.68 -1.26 -6.42
C LEU A 135 -0.06 0.01 -6.84
N ILE A 136 -1.37 0.06 -6.61
CA ILE A 136 -2.24 1.18 -6.98
C ILE A 136 -3.08 1.55 -5.75
N PRO A 137 -2.81 2.69 -5.09
CA PRO A 137 -3.58 3.11 -3.92
C PRO A 137 -4.76 4.01 -4.30
N PHE A 138 -5.80 3.93 -3.49
CA PHE A 138 -7.02 4.73 -3.62
C PHE A 138 -7.47 5.26 -2.27
N ASN A 139 -8.10 6.43 -2.25
CA ASN A 139 -8.90 6.88 -1.11
C ASN A 139 -10.38 6.93 -1.50
N GLN A 140 -11.23 7.07 -0.49
CA GLN A 140 -12.65 7.30 -0.69
C GLN A 140 -12.96 8.75 -0.31
N ASN A 141 -13.50 9.51 -1.27
CA ASN A 141 -14.09 10.81 -1.01
C ASN A 141 -15.59 10.71 -1.26
N GLN A 142 -16.39 10.83 -0.19
CA GLN A 142 -17.82 10.55 -0.21
C GLN A 142 -18.09 9.14 -0.78
N SER A 143 -18.79 9.03 -1.92
CA SER A 143 -19.07 7.76 -2.59
C SER A 143 -18.10 7.44 -3.74
N GLN A 144 -17.09 8.29 -3.98
CA GLN A 144 -16.16 8.12 -5.08
C GLN A 144 -14.83 7.53 -4.63
N ILE A 145 -14.37 6.50 -5.35
CA ILE A 145 -13.02 5.95 -5.19
C ILE A 145 -12.08 6.70 -6.12
N LEU A 146 -11.17 7.46 -5.52
CA LEU A 146 -10.22 8.32 -6.23
C LEU A 146 -8.82 7.72 -6.14
N TYR A 147 -8.05 7.85 -7.23
CA TYR A 147 -6.65 7.46 -7.21
C TYR A 147 -5.90 8.33 -6.21
N ASN A 148 -5.17 7.69 -5.30
CA ASN A 148 -4.36 8.38 -4.31
C ASN A 148 -2.91 7.91 -4.46
N PRO A 149 -2.01 8.69 -5.08
CA PRO A 149 -0.64 8.26 -5.24
C PRO A 149 0.00 7.99 -3.87
N PRO A 150 1.00 7.07 -3.78
CA PRO A 150 1.76 6.88 -2.56
C PRO A 150 2.23 8.21 -1.97
N CYS A 151 2.21 8.34 -0.66
CA CYS A 151 2.65 9.58 0.00
C CYS A 151 4.18 9.75 -0.11
N LYS A 152 4.73 10.92 0.26
CA LYS A 152 6.18 11.18 0.15
C LYS A 152 7.02 10.12 0.87
N ASN A 153 6.56 9.66 2.04
CA ASN A 153 7.21 8.55 2.74
C ASN A 153 7.26 7.30 1.86
N CYS A 154 6.13 6.85 1.32
CA CYS A 154 6.05 5.62 0.54
C CYS A 154 6.81 5.71 -0.79
N ARG A 155 6.80 6.86 -1.48
CA ARG A 155 7.51 7.06 -2.76
C ARG A 155 9.01 6.82 -2.66
N ARG A 156 9.60 6.98 -1.47
CA ARG A 156 11.04 6.76 -1.24
C ARG A 156 11.48 5.36 -1.63
N TRP A 157 10.61 4.36 -1.49
CA TRP A 157 10.94 2.95 -1.70
C TRP A 157 9.94 2.20 -2.60
N VAL A 158 8.65 2.56 -2.65
CA VAL A 158 7.61 1.79 -3.37
C VAL A 158 8.00 1.55 -4.83
N TYR A 159 8.35 2.61 -5.56
CA TYR A 159 8.69 2.52 -6.99
C TYR A 159 10.02 1.78 -7.25
N GLN A 160 10.84 1.59 -6.21
CA GLN A 160 12.07 0.82 -6.31
C GLN A 160 11.86 -0.66 -6.04
N HIS A 161 10.74 -1.08 -5.43
CA HIS A 161 10.51 -2.46 -5.02
C HIS A 161 9.40 -3.15 -5.82
N PHE A 162 8.30 -2.44 -6.08
CA PHE A 162 7.20 -2.95 -6.88
C PHE A 162 7.51 -2.92 -8.39
N HIS A 163 6.64 -3.50 -9.20
CA HIS A 163 6.76 -3.43 -10.65
C HIS A 163 6.76 -1.98 -11.13
N TYR A 164 7.52 -1.69 -12.21
CA TYR A 164 7.71 -0.33 -12.74
C TYR A 164 6.38 0.34 -13.14
N LEU A 165 5.37 -0.47 -13.50
CA LEU A 165 4.03 0.04 -13.81
C LEU A 165 3.40 0.78 -12.63
N SER A 166 3.79 0.53 -11.38
CA SER A 166 3.30 1.30 -10.23
C SER A 166 3.68 2.79 -10.33
N ALA A 167 4.92 3.07 -10.75
CA ALA A 167 5.39 4.43 -11.00
C ALA A 167 4.77 5.01 -12.29
N TRP A 168 4.64 4.18 -13.33
CA TRP A 168 4.00 4.59 -14.58
C TRP A 168 2.54 5.00 -14.34
N VAL A 169 1.76 4.23 -13.57
CA VAL A 169 0.38 4.55 -13.21
C VAL A 169 0.32 5.86 -12.43
N ALA A 170 1.20 6.05 -11.44
CA ALA A 170 1.26 7.29 -10.68
C ALA A 170 1.50 8.53 -11.54
N ARG A 171 2.45 8.44 -12.48
CA ARG A 171 2.73 9.50 -13.44
C ARG A 171 1.51 9.82 -14.30
N ASN A 172 0.80 8.81 -14.80
CA ASN A 172 -0.32 9.01 -15.71
C ASN A 172 -1.59 9.49 -15.00
N GLN A 173 -1.81 9.11 -13.75
CA GLN A 173 -3.00 9.48 -13.00
C GLN A 173 -2.85 10.81 -12.24
N ALA A 174 -1.63 11.17 -11.79
CA ALA A 174 -1.39 12.33 -10.93
C ALA A 174 -0.20 13.20 -11.34
N GLY A 175 0.40 12.95 -12.52
CA GLY A 175 1.49 13.75 -13.06
C GLY A 175 2.86 13.48 -12.43
N MET A 176 3.84 14.31 -12.79
CA MET A 176 5.24 14.15 -12.34
C MET A 176 5.43 14.36 -10.84
N SER A 177 4.59 15.18 -10.21
CA SER A 177 4.64 15.43 -8.76
C SER A 177 4.40 14.14 -7.95
N ALA A 178 3.72 13.14 -8.51
CA ALA A 178 3.50 11.83 -7.89
C ALA A 178 4.75 10.92 -7.84
N LEU A 179 5.84 11.33 -8.50
CA LEU A 179 7.12 10.61 -8.52
C LEU A 179 8.18 11.25 -7.62
N VAL A 180 7.98 12.49 -7.20
CA VAL A 180 8.92 13.22 -6.34
C VAL A 180 8.85 12.65 -4.93
N LYS A 181 10.02 12.24 -4.41
CA LYS A 181 10.22 11.69 -3.06
C LYS A 181 10.21 12.77 -1.99
#